data_AF-W5Q3B8-F1
#
_entry.id   AF-W5Q3B8-F1
#
_cell.length_a   1.000
_cell.length_b   1.000
_cell.length_c   1.000
_cell.angle_alpha   90.00
_cell.angle_beta   90.00
_cell.angle_gamma   90.00
#
_symmetry.space_group_name_H-M   'P 1'
#
loop_
_entity.id
_entity.type
_entity.pdbx_description
1 polymer ?
#
loop_
_entity_poly.entity_id
_entity_poly.type
_entity_poly.pdbx_seq_one_letter_code
_entity_poly.pdbx_strand_id
1 'polypeptide(L)'
;MGISDTNNVAFHFNPRFEGSGYVVCNTMQLGNWGPEEKKMQMPFQKGSLFEICFKVDSSSFKVTVNRSLFLDYAHRVPFDQVNAISIGGCVHVSYISFQVRLHPALVPRGWMWGPVPCVGPAV
;
A
#
# COMPACT_ATOMS: atom_id res chain seq x y z
N MET A 1 -9.55 -1.38 -25.45
CA MET A 1 -8.38 -2.22 -25.12
C MET A 1 -7.63 -1.54 -23.99
N GLY A 2 -7.91 -1.90 -22.73
CA GLY A 2 -7.19 -1.35 -21.57
C GLY A 2 -5.97 -2.22 -21.32
N ILE A 3 -4.81 -1.80 -21.82
CA ILE A 3 -3.55 -2.45 -21.45
C ILE A 3 -3.39 -2.18 -19.96
N SER A 4 -3.52 -3.23 -19.15
CA SER A 4 -3.04 -3.20 -17.78
C SER A 4 -1.57 -2.82 -17.83
N ASP A 5 -1.19 -1.65 -17.33
CA ASP A 5 0.21 -1.25 -17.17
C ASP A 5 0.87 -2.11 -16.06
N THR A 6 0.90 -3.42 -16.25
CA THR A 6 1.59 -4.39 -15.38
C THR A 6 3.09 -4.18 -15.39
N ASN A 7 3.60 -3.25 -16.19
CA ASN A 7 5.01 -2.95 -16.33
C ASN A 7 5.50 -1.92 -15.31
N ASN A 8 4.61 -1.28 -14.54
CA ASN A 8 4.99 -0.32 -13.51
C ASN A 8 4.33 -0.67 -12.17
N VAL A 9 5.15 -0.84 -11.14
CA VAL A 9 4.70 -1.10 -9.77
C VAL A 9 5.47 -0.18 -8.85
N ALA A 10 4.81 0.84 -8.31
CA ALA A 10 5.42 1.81 -7.41
C ALA A 10 5.89 1.19 -6.09
N PHE A 11 5.13 0.22 -5.58
CA PHE A 11 5.48 -0.51 -4.37
C PHE A 11 4.94 -1.95 -4.42
N HIS A 12 5.86 -2.91 -4.49
CA HIS A 12 5.58 -4.33 -4.37
C HIS A 12 5.93 -4.80 -2.96
N PHE A 13 4.93 -5.17 -2.17
CA PHE A 13 5.08 -5.75 -0.84
C PHE A 13 4.88 -7.26 -0.91
N ASN A 14 5.94 -8.04 -0.69
CA ASN A 14 5.95 -9.48 -0.95
C ASN A 14 6.45 -10.30 0.24
N PRO A 15 5.53 -10.74 1.13
CA PRO A 15 5.85 -11.71 2.17
C PRO A 15 6.18 -13.08 1.57
N ARG A 16 7.34 -13.63 1.93
CA ARG A 16 7.81 -14.96 1.51
C ARG A 16 7.99 -15.85 2.74
N PHE A 17 7.29 -16.98 2.80
CA PHE A 17 7.33 -17.94 3.91
C PHE A 17 8.46 -18.99 3.76
N GLU A 18 9.60 -18.58 3.22
CA GLU A 18 10.79 -19.42 3.07
C GLU A 18 11.65 -19.34 4.34
N GLY A 19 12.13 -20.48 4.85
CA GLY A 19 12.91 -20.52 6.10
C GLY A 19 12.13 -19.94 7.29
N SER A 20 12.71 -18.96 7.98
CA SER A 20 12.05 -18.21 9.07
C SER A 20 11.03 -17.18 8.56
N GLY A 21 10.95 -16.97 7.25
CA GLY A 21 10.09 -15.99 6.61
C GLY A 21 10.67 -14.58 6.61
N TYR A 22 10.42 -13.85 5.52
CA TYR A 22 10.84 -12.46 5.34
C TYR A 22 9.88 -11.72 4.41
N VAL A 23 10.02 -10.40 4.34
CA VAL A 23 9.27 -9.58 3.39
C VAL A 23 10.24 -8.88 2.44
N VAL A 24 9.96 -8.97 1.14
CA VAL A 24 10.67 -8.22 0.10
C VAL A 24 9.83 -7.04 -0.34
N CYS A 25 10.48 -5.88 -0.44
CA CYS A 25 9.92 -4.65 -0.98
C CYS A 25 10.68 -4.26 -2.25
N ASN A 26 9.96 -3.90 -3.31
CA ASN A 26 10.62 -3.46 -4.55
C ASN A 26 9.72 -2.53 -5.40
N THR A 27 10.30 -1.92 -6.42
CA THR A 27 9.64 -1.12 -7.44
C THR A 27 9.95 -1.73 -8.80
N MET A 28 8.95 -1.79 -9.68
CA MET A 28 9.14 -2.15 -11.09
C MET A 28 8.89 -0.93 -11.97
N GLN A 29 9.80 -0.66 -12.90
CA GLN A 29 9.66 0.40 -13.90
C GLN A 29 9.95 -0.18 -15.28
N LEU A 30 9.05 0.06 -16.25
CA LEU A 30 9.18 -0.45 -17.62
C LEU A 30 9.42 -1.97 -17.68
N GLY A 31 8.78 -2.72 -16.78
CA GLY A 31 8.89 -4.18 -16.68
C GLY A 31 10.14 -4.69 -15.94
N ASN A 32 11.00 -3.81 -15.44
CA ASN A 32 12.24 -4.18 -14.76
C ASN A 32 12.16 -3.92 -13.26
N TRP A 33 12.47 -4.95 -12.47
CA TRP A 33 12.59 -4.84 -11.02
C TRP A 33 13.86 -4.10 -10.62
N GLY A 34 13.74 -3.18 -9.68
CA GLY A 34 14.88 -2.50 -9.06
C GLY A 34 15.58 -3.34 -7.98
N PRO A 35 16.44 -2.72 -7.16
CA PRO A 35 17.08 -3.39 -6.02
C PRO A 35 16.06 -3.78 -4.94
N GLU A 36 16.11 -5.04 -4.49
CA GLU A 36 15.26 -5.54 -3.40
C GLU A 36 15.64 -4.93 -2.04
N GLU A 37 14.64 -4.52 -1.27
CA GLU A 37 14.78 -4.26 0.17
C GLU A 37 14.19 -5.44 0.96
N LYS A 38 14.98 -6.05 1.85
CA LYS A 38 14.57 -7.24 2.61
C LYS A 38 14.41 -6.93 4.08
N LYS A 39 13.22 -7.17 4.62
CA LYS A 39 12.96 -7.18 6.06
C LYS A 39 12.97 -8.63 6.53
N MET A 40 14.03 -9.02 7.25
CA MET A 40 14.23 -10.38 7.78
C MET A 40 13.34 -10.69 9.00
N GLN A 41 12.07 -10.35 8.90
CA GLN A 41 11.03 -10.59 9.90
C GLN A 41 9.74 -10.94 9.16
N MET A 42 9.04 -11.96 9.66
CA MET A 42 7.72 -12.33 9.16
C MET A 42 6.65 -11.81 10.13
N PRO A 43 5.83 -10.81 9.73
CA PRO A 43 4.78 -10.28 10.60
C PRO A 43 3.46 -11.06 10.48
N PHE A 44 3.41 -12.09 9.63
CA PHE A 44 2.22 -12.88 9.35
C PHE A 44 2.37 -14.32 9.86
N GLN A 45 1.25 -14.92 10.25
CA GLN A 45 1.17 -16.33 10.58
C GLN A 45 0.19 -17.01 9.62
N LYS A 46 0.59 -18.17 9.07
CA LYS A 46 -0.26 -18.95 8.16
C LYS A 46 -1.60 -19.28 8.85
N GLY A 47 -2.71 -19.11 8.12
CA GLY A 47 -4.07 -19.39 8.60
C GLY A 47 -4.61 -18.39 9.63
N SER A 48 -3.83 -17.38 10.03
CA SER A 48 -4.28 -16.35 10.98
C SER A 48 -4.84 -15.13 10.26
N LEU A 49 -5.80 -14.46 10.91
CA LEU A 49 -6.27 -13.15 10.46
C LEU A 49 -5.14 -12.13 10.57
N PHE A 50 -5.16 -11.15 9.68
CA PHE A 50 -4.21 -10.05 9.70
C PHE A 50 -4.89 -8.76 9.23
N GLU A 51 -4.32 -7.64 9.64
CA GLU A 51 -4.61 -6.31 9.13
C GLU A 51 -3.32 -5.73 8.54
N ILE A 52 -3.38 -5.18 7.33
CA ILE A 52 -2.30 -4.38 6.75
C ILE A 52 -2.84 -2.99 6.47
N CYS A 53 -2.12 -1.97 6.91
CA CYS A 53 -2.40 -0.59 6.54
C CYS A 53 -1.16 0.02 5.87
N PHE A 54 -1.37 0.49 4.65
CA PHE A 54 -0.41 1.23 3.84
C PHE A 54 -0.74 2.71 3.94
N LYS A 55 0.04 3.45 4.73
CA LYS A 55 -0.10 4.90 4.83
C LYS A 55 0.86 5.56 3.83
N VAL A 56 0.31 6.38 2.95
CA VAL A 56 1.09 7.19 2.01
C VAL A 56 1.45 8.50 2.69
N ASP A 57 2.71 8.62 3.12
CA ASP A 57 3.28 9.89 3.58
C ASP A 57 4.01 10.57 2.39
N SER A 58 4.44 11.83 2.55
CA SER A 58 5.09 12.60 1.48
C SER A 58 6.41 12.01 1.01
N SER A 59 7.11 11.25 1.86
CA SER A 59 8.43 10.66 1.57
C SER A 59 8.39 9.16 1.28
N SER A 60 7.36 8.46 1.74
CA SER A 60 7.36 7.00 1.78
C SER A 60 6.01 6.36 2.02
N PHE A 61 5.93 5.05 1.77
CA PHE A 61 4.84 4.18 2.21
C PHE A 61 5.18 3.59 3.59
N LYS A 62 4.41 3.94 4.62
CA LYS A 62 4.51 3.32 5.95
C LYS A 62 3.57 2.15 6.06
N VAL A 63 4.13 0.99 6.38
CA VAL A 63 3.38 -0.26 6.49
C VAL A 63 3.23 -0.62 7.96
N THR A 64 1.98 -0.75 8.40
CA THR A 64 1.65 -1.36 9.68
C THR A 64 1.00 -2.72 9.44
N VAL A 65 1.38 -3.71 10.24
CA VAL A 65 0.75 -5.04 10.26
C VAL A 65 0.21 -5.26 11.66
N ASN A 66 -1.07 -5.62 11.77
CA ASN A 66 -1.76 -5.80 13.05
C ASN A 66 -1.54 -4.60 14.00
N ARG A 67 -1.74 -3.38 13.48
CA ARG A 67 -1.56 -2.10 14.18
C ARG A 67 -0.14 -1.76 14.66
N SER A 68 0.86 -2.59 14.33
CA SER A 68 2.26 -2.34 14.67
C SER A 68 3.04 -1.88 13.44
N LEU A 69 3.89 -0.86 13.58
CA LEU A 69 4.78 -0.42 12.50
C LEU A 69 5.73 -1.56 12.12
N PHE A 70 5.74 -1.92 10.85
CA PHE A 70 6.54 -3.03 10.34
C PHE A 70 7.71 -2.53 9.51
N LEU A 71 7.46 -1.65 8.53
CA LEU A 71 8.50 -1.04 7.71
C LEU A 71 8.06 0.30 7.14
N ASP A 72 9.04 1.02 6.60
CA ASP A 72 8.87 2.27 5.87
C ASP A 72 9.61 2.12 4.53
N TYR A 73 8.92 2.31 3.40
CA TYR A 73 9.46 2.11 2.06
C TYR A 73 9.49 3.45 1.31
N ALA A 74 10.70 3.97 1.07
CA ALA A 74 10.89 5.26 0.41
C ALA A 74 10.32 5.26 -1.01
N HIS A 75 9.66 6.35 -1.40
CA HIS A 75 9.12 6.50 -2.76
C HIS A 75 10.26 6.47 -3.78
N ARG A 76 10.23 5.51 -4.70
CA ARG A 76 11.16 5.44 -5.84
C ARG A 76 10.58 6.04 -7.13
N VAL A 77 9.28 6.28 -7.14
CA VAL A 77 8.51 6.94 -8.20
C VAL A 77 7.46 7.86 -7.54
N PRO A 78 6.89 8.84 -8.26
CA PRO A 78 5.83 9.70 -7.73
C PRO A 78 4.61 8.89 -7.28
N PHE A 79 4.25 9.01 -5.99
CA PHE A 79 3.16 8.22 -5.40
C PHE A 79 1.76 8.65 -5.86
N ASP A 80 1.63 9.86 -6.39
CA ASP A 80 0.41 10.44 -6.95
C ASP A 80 0.00 9.82 -8.28
N GLN A 81 0.91 9.09 -8.94
CA GLN A 81 0.64 8.34 -10.17
C GLN A 81 0.06 6.93 -9.90
N VAL A 82 0.02 6.49 -8.64
CA VAL A 82 -0.50 5.17 -8.28
C VAL A 82 -2.04 5.19 -8.34
N ASN A 83 -2.60 4.39 -9.24
CA ASN A 83 -4.06 4.36 -9.50
C ASN A 83 -4.71 2.98 -9.34
N ALA A 84 -3.94 1.96 -8.99
CA ALA A 84 -4.41 0.59 -8.88
C ALA A 84 -3.75 -0.15 -7.71
N ILE A 85 -4.49 -1.08 -7.12
CA ILE A 85 -3.99 -2.07 -6.17
C ILE A 85 -4.22 -3.46 -6.77
N SER A 86 -3.20 -4.31 -6.71
CA SER A 86 -3.28 -5.70 -7.11
C SER A 86 -2.88 -6.58 -5.92
N ILE A 87 -3.70 -7.58 -5.63
CA ILE A 87 -3.47 -8.55 -4.55
C ILE A 87 -3.49 -9.94 -5.18
N GLY A 88 -2.40 -10.68 -4.99
CA GLY A 88 -2.26 -12.04 -5.48
C GLY A 88 -1.51 -12.92 -4.49
N GLY A 89 -1.46 -14.22 -4.79
CA GLY A 89 -0.84 -15.23 -3.94
C GLY A 89 -1.83 -15.88 -2.97
N CYS A 90 -1.29 -16.59 -1.98
CA CYS A 90 -2.06 -17.41 -1.04
C CYS A 90 -2.67 -16.57 0.09
N VAL A 91 -3.66 -15.76 -0.24
CA VAL A 91 -4.32 -14.84 0.70
C VAL A 91 -5.84 -14.82 0.51
N HIS A 92 -6.57 -14.71 1.61
CA HIS A 92 -8.01 -14.43 1.61
C HIS A 92 -8.24 -13.00 2.08
N VAL A 93 -8.84 -12.16 1.24
CA VAL A 93 -9.11 -10.75 1.55
C VAL A 93 -10.58 -10.59 1.92
N SER A 94 -10.84 -10.13 3.14
CA SER A 94 -12.21 -9.92 3.62
C SER A 94 -12.79 -8.59 3.14
N TYR A 95 -12.00 -7.51 3.22
CA TYR A 95 -12.36 -6.19 2.71
C TYR A 95 -11.10 -5.36 2.45
N ILE A 96 -11.26 -4.32 1.63
CA ILE A 96 -10.27 -3.26 1.41
C ILE A 96 -10.98 -1.94 1.69
N SER A 97 -10.32 -1.02 2.40
CA SER A 97 -10.86 0.31 2.67
C SER A 97 -9.82 1.38 2.35
N PHE A 98 -10.30 2.49 1.81
CA PHE A 98 -9.48 3.67 1.51
C PHE A 98 -9.90 4.80 2.45
N GLN A 99 -8.94 5.43 3.11
CA GLN A 99 -9.18 6.55 4.01
C GLN A 99 -8.34 7.75 3.57
N VAL A 100 -9.00 8.84 3.20
CA VAL A 100 -8.33 10.12 2.94
C VAL A 100 -8.29 10.91 4.25
N ARG A 101 -7.11 11.01 4.85
CA ARG A 101 -6.90 11.92 5.99
C ARG A 101 -6.44 13.26 5.47
N LEU A 102 -7.36 14.19 5.33
CA LEU A 102 -7.01 15.59 5.13
C LEU A 102 -6.23 16.06 6.37
N HIS A 103 -5.07 16.67 6.14
CA HIS A 103 -4.33 17.30 7.23
C HIS A 103 -5.25 18.37 7.86
N PRO A 104 -5.37 18.47 9.20
CA PRO A 104 -6.28 19.43 9.83
C PRO A 104 -6.07 20.87 9.38
N ALA A 105 -4.83 21.23 9.02
CA ALA A 105 -4.48 22.54 8.49
C ALA A 105 -5.05 22.85 7.08
N LEU A 106 -5.43 21.81 6.32
CA LEU A 106 -6.03 21.92 4.99
C LEU A 106 -7.56 21.89 5.05
N VAL A 107 -8.15 21.67 6.24
CA VAL A 107 -9.59 21.80 6.45
C VAL A 107 -9.88 23.30 6.62
N PRO A 108 -10.65 23.93 5.71
CA PRO A 108 -11.01 25.33 5.88
C PRO A 108 -11.67 25.54 7.24
N ARG A 109 -11.25 26.56 7.99
CA ARG A 109 -11.86 26.93 9.27
C ARG A 109 -13.34 27.25 9.03
N GLY A 110 -14.21 26.30 9.36
CA GLY A 110 -15.66 26.42 9.17
C GLY A 110 -16.37 25.10 8.84
N TRP A 111 -15.64 24.06 8.41
CA TRP A 111 -16.24 22.77 8.06
C TRP A 111 -16.22 21.84 9.28
N MET A 112 -17.23 21.97 10.14
CA MET A 112 -17.46 21.03 11.25
C MET A 112 -18.50 19.98 10.83
N TRP A 113 -18.00 18.74 10.64
CA TRP A 113 -18.73 17.47 10.57
C TRP A 113 -19.73 17.25 9.42
N GLY A 114 -19.30 16.43 8.45
CA GLY A 114 -20.14 15.68 7.52
C GLY A 114 -19.26 14.73 6.69
N PRO A 115 -19.75 13.54 6.27
CA PRO A 115 -19.01 12.70 5.34
C PRO A 115 -18.77 13.52 4.07
N VAL A 116 -17.50 13.71 3.70
CA VAL A 116 -17.15 14.31 2.41
C VAL A 116 -17.81 13.43 1.35
N PRO A 117 -18.70 13.96 0.48
CA PRO A 117 -19.25 13.16 -0.59
C PRO A 117 -18.06 12.75 -1.45
N CYS A 118 -17.79 11.45 -1.50
CA CYS A 118 -16.95 10.89 -2.53
C CYS A 118 -17.67 11.20 -3.84
N VAL A 119 -17.28 12.27 -4.52
CA VAL A 119 -17.76 12.54 -5.88
C VAL A 119 -17.09 11.48 -6.74
N GLY A 120 -17.77 10.35 -6.92
CA GLY A 120 -17.42 9.38 -7.94
C GLY A 120 -17.53 10.05 -9.32
N PRO A 121 -16.80 9.56 -10.33
CA PRO A 121 -16.94 10.09 -11.68
C PRO A 121 -18.40 9.91 -12.13
N ALA A 122 -18.98 10.96 -12.70
CA ALA A 122 -20.20 10.83 -13.46
C ALA A 122 -19.93 9.86 -14.62
N VAL A 123 -20.85 8.91 -14.80
CA VAL A 123 -20.89 7.96 -15.93
C VAL A 123 -20.87 8.66 -17.28
#